data_AF-A0A396QEW2-F1
#
_entry.id   AF-A0A396QEW2-F1
#
_cell.length_a   1.000
_cell.length_b   1.000
_cell.length_c   1.000
_cell.angle_alpha   90.00
_cell.angle_beta   90.00
_cell.angle_gamma   90.00
#
_symmetry.space_group_name_H-M   'P 1'
#
loop_
_entity.id
_entity.type
_entity.pdbx_description
1 polymer ?
#
loop_
_entity_poly.entity_id
_entity_poly.type
_entity_poly.pdbx_seq_one_letter_code
_entity_poly.pdbx_strand_id
1 'polypeptide(L)'
;MGRKFEYSLISNNELRIYDGEGIMQGVHYRILPGTYESVVLENGTQGNKRIDLIVARYEKNAETGIESVEVAVKKGAETTEIPVEPTAMIGDIRKGATLHEMPLYSVEYNGITVKEIVSRFTEIADLRMVREEIDRLNSNLGGLISTEQRTVTFTSDWCHINDKNGYILLNVFAVQDGTNNYVKSIQRVSYGGYTVIANVNSGQYVLWLVWGKAM
;
A
#
# COMPACT_ATOMS: atom_id res chain seq x y z
N MET A 1 2.22 3.56 16.05
CA MET A 1 3.02 2.38 16.44
C MET A 1 4.44 2.87 16.64
N GLY A 2 4.92 2.88 17.88
CA GLY A 2 6.26 3.35 18.28
C GLY A 2 6.81 4.57 17.53
N ARG A 3 8.13 4.64 17.42
CA ARG A 3 8.86 5.55 16.53
C ARG A 3 9.33 4.86 15.24
N LYS A 4 8.75 3.71 14.89
CA LYS A 4 8.97 3.01 13.61
C LYS A 4 10.45 2.76 13.29
N PHE A 5 11.22 2.34 14.29
CA PHE A 5 12.67 2.14 14.16
C PHE A 5 13.46 3.40 13.78
N GLU A 6 12.92 4.60 13.98
CA GLU A 6 13.64 5.86 13.77
C GLU A 6 15.02 5.83 14.45
N TYR A 7 16.03 6.35 13.75
CA TYR A 7 17.37 6.43 14.30
C TYR A 7 17.68 7.82 14.87
N SER A 8 18.61 7.87 15.82
CA SER A 8 19.25 9.12 16.24
C SER A 8 20.72 8.89 16.52
N LEU A 9 21.56 9.70 15.86
CA LEU A 9 23.00 9.70 16.09
C LEU A 9 23.30 10.55 17.33
N ILE A 10 23.66 9.89 18.44
CA ILE A 10 23.88 10.55 19.73
C ILE A 10 25.31 11.10 19.83
N SER A 11 26.26 10.37 19.24
CA SER A 11 27.65 10.78 19.06
C SER A 11 28.20 10.13 17.81
N ASN A 12 29.44 10.45 17.42
CA ASN A 12 30.12 9.77 16.31
C ASN A 12 30.24 8.25 16.50
N ASN A 13 30.06 7.75 17.73
CA ASN A 13 30.25 6.35 18.11
C ASN A 13 28.98 5.68 18.63
N GLU A 14 27.84 6.37 18.69
CA GLU A 14 26.60 5.81 19.24
C GLU A 14 25.41 6.19 18.37
N LEU A 15 24.77 5.17 17.81
CA LEU A 15 23.51 5.25 17.08
C LEU A 15 22.41 4.58 17.89
N ARG A 16 21.30 5.27 18.13
CA ARG A 16 20.12 4.68 18.75
C ARG A 16 19.05 4.38 17.72
N ILE A 17 18.42 3.22 17.83
CA ILE A 17 17.24 2.84 17.08
C ILE A 17 16.07 2.76 18.06
N TYR A 18 15.07 3.60 17.85
CA TYR A 18 13.91 3.69 18.75
C TYR A 18 12.88 2.58 18.50
N ASP A 19 11.92 2.49 19.42
CA ASP A 19 10.83 1.54 19.41
C ASP A 19 10.11 1.39 18.06
N GLY A 20 9.79 0.14 17.73
CA GLY A 20 9.30 -0.25 16.42
C GLY A 20 8.91 -1.73 16.39
N GLU A 21 8.09 -2.09 15.42
CA GLU A 21 7.56 -3.45 15.21
C GLU A 21 8.01 -3.92 13.83
N GLY A 22 8.72 -5.04 13.77
CA GLY A 22 9.32 -5.57 12.55
C GLY A 22 8.92 -7.01 12.28
N ILE A 23 8.94 -7.40 11.00
CA ILE A 23 8.62 -8.75 10.55
C ILE A 23 9.69 -9.22 9.56
N MET A 24 10.27 -10.41 9.81
CA MET A 24 11.25 -11.07 8.94
C MET A 24 10.79 -12.49 8.61
N GLN A 25 10.32 -12.71 7.37
CA GLN A 25 9.88 -14.03 6.89
C GLN A 25 8.86 -14.75 7.81
N GLY A 26 7.99 -13.99 8.49
CA GLY A 26 7.00 -14.50 9.43
C GLY A 26 7.42 -14.44 10.90
N VAL A 27 8.69 -14.14 11.20
CA VAL A 27 9.15 -13.86 12.57
C VAL A 27 8.87 -12.41 12.91
N HIS A 28 8.12 -12.20 13.99
CA HIS A 28 7.86 -10.89 14.56
C HIS A 28 8.94 -10.53 15.59
N TYR A 29 9.40 -9.29 15.56
CA TYR A 29 10.31 -8.75 16.57
C TYR A 29 9.96 -7.30 16.87
N ARG A 30 10.38 -6.81 18.04
CA ARG A 30 10.08 -5.45 18.47
C ARG A 30 11.16 -4.87 19.36
N ILE A 31 11.39 -3.57 19.19
CA ILE A 31 12.01 -2.76 20.23
C ILE A 31 10.85 -2.23 21.10
N LEU A 32 10.92 -2.47 22.41
CA LEU A 32 9.78 -2.25 23.31
C LEU A 32 9.30 -0.79 23.27
N PRO A 33 7.98 -0.54 23.42
CA PRO A 33 7.43 0.82 23.39
C PRO A 33 8.13 1.79 24.35
N GLY A 34 8.51 2.96 23.84
CA GLY A 34 9.22 3.99 24.61
C GLY A 34 10.68 3.66 24.98
N THR A 35 11.25 2.60 24.40
CA THR A 35 12.66 2.21 24.57
C THR A 35 13.46 2.40 23.27
N TYR A 36 14.73 2.04 23.32
CA TYR A 36 15.63 2.06 22.18
C TYR A 36 16.69 0.96 22.32
N GLU A 37 17.23 0.51 21.21
CA GLU A 37 18.48 -0.26 21.15
C GLU A 37 19.62 0.69 20.78
N SER A 38 20.76 0.56 21.47
CA SER A 38 21.96 1.36 21.22
C SER A 38 23.00 0.52 20.51
N VAL A 39 23.56 1.09 19.47
CA VAL A 39 24.50 0.45 18.57
C VAL A 39 25.81 1.22 18.62
N VAL A 40 26.88 0.51 18.98
CA VAL A 40 28.22 1.09 19.02
C VAL A 40 28.78 1.14 17.59
N LEU A 41 29.10 2.35 17.16
CA LEU A 41 29.76 2.62 15.89
C LEU A 41 31.26 2.80 16.14
N GLU A 42 32.09 2.05 15.44
CA GLU A 42 33.52 2.29 15.47
C GLU A 42 33.86 3.52 14.62
N ASN A 43 34.73 4.38 15.15
CA ASN A 43 35.24 5.52 14.41
C ASN A 43 35.75 5.12 13.01
N GLY A 44 35.55 6.03 12.05
CA GLY A 44 36.19 5.91 10.76
C GLY A 44 37.69 6.21 10.84
N THR A 45 38.41 5.93 9.77
CA THR A 45 39.85 6.17 9.67
C THR A 45 40.12 7.40 8.80
N GLN A 46 41.02 8.28 9.25
CA GLN A 46 41.40 9.46 8.48
C GLN A 46 41.93 9.07 7.09
N GLY A 47 41.37 9.69 6.05
CA GLY A 47 41.74 9.42 4.64
C GLY A 47 41.04 8.21 4.02
N ASN A 48 40.28 7.42 4.79
CA ASN A 48 39.51 6.27 4.29
C ASN A 48 38.00 6.57 4.29
N LYS A 49 37.30 5.83 3.45
CA LYS A 49 35.84 5.73 3.39
C LYS A 49 35.43 4.30 3.74
N ARG A 50 34.24 4.16 4.30
CA ARG A 50 33.65 2.87 4.72
C ARG A 50 32.14 2.98 4.73
N ILE A 51 31.43 1.88 4.48
CA ILE A 51 29.99 1.78 4.76
C ILE A 51 29.80 0.65 5.75
N ASP A 52 29.18 0.93 6.90
CA ASP A 52 28.76 -0.09 7.84
C ASP A 52 27.26 -0.38 7.63
N LEU A 53 26.84 -1.63 7.83
CA LEU A 53 25.45 -2.04 7.71
C LEU A 53 24.90 -2.41 9.09
N ILE A 54 23.85 -1.71 9.52
CA ILE A 54 23.06 -2.03 10.71
C ILE A 54 21.96 -2.99 10.30
N VAL A 55 21.88 -4.13 10.96
CA VAL A 55 20.93 -5.20 10.64
C VAL A 55 20.13 -5.62 11.87
N ALA A 56 18.87 -5.99 11.68
CA ALA A 56 18.18 -6.87 12.61
C ALA A 56 18.63 -8.31 12.32
N ARG A 57 19.40 -8.90 13.22
CA ARG A 57 19.95 -10.25 13.07
C ARG A 57 19.04 -11.23 13.80
N TYR A 58 18.38 -12.08 13.03
CA TYR A 58 17.72 -13.27 13.52
C TYR A 58 18.75 -14.39 13.74
N GLU A 59 18.72 -14.97 14.94
CA GLU A 59 19.46 -16.18 15.27
C GLU A 59 18.53 -17.22 15.91
N LYS A 60 18.79 -18.49 15.60
CA LYS A 60 18.17 -19.63 16.28
C LYS A 60 19.25 -20.48 16.91
N ASN A 61 19.18 -20.63 18.23
CA ASN A 61 20.04 -21.55 18.93
C ASN A 61 19.68 -23.00 18.53
N ALA A 62 20.63 -23.73 17.95
CA ALA A 62 20.40 -25.07 17.43
C ALA A 62 20.13 -26.12 18.54
N GLU A 63 20.60 -25.87 19.76
CA GLU A 63 20.47 -26.79 20.90
C GLU A 63 19.14 -26.58 21.63
N THR A 64 18.76 -25.32 21.89
CA THR A 64 17.57 -24.97 22.67
C THR A 64 16.34 -24.70 21.80
N GLY A 65 16.55 -24.41 20.51
CA GLY A 65 15.50 -23.99 19.58
C GLY A 65 15.01 -22.57 19.81
N ILE A 66 15.60 -21.81 20.75
CA ILE A 66 15.22 -20.43 21.05
C ILE A 66 15.63 -19.54 19.89
N GLU A 67 14.68 -18.70 19.46
CA GLU A 67 14.85 -17.70 18.41
C GLU A 67 15.00 -16.32 19.05
N SER A 68 15.95 -15.53 18.58
CA SER A 68 16.19 -14.15 19.02
C SER A 68 16.41 -13.24 17.81
N VAL A 69 16.09 -11.96 18.00
CA VAL A 69 16.41 -10.90 17.05
C VAL A 69 17.06 -9.77 17.81
N GLU A 70 18.25 -9.35 17.37
CA GLU A 70 18.99 -8.24 17.96
C GLU A 70 19.51 -7.30 16.87
N VAL A 71 19.64 -6.01 17.18
CA VAL A 71 20.31 -5.08 16.27
C VAL A 71 21.82 -5.26 16.35
N ALA A 72 22.45 -5.49 15.20
CA ALA A 72 23.89 -5.71 15.08
C ALA A 72 24.52 -4.82 14.00
N VAL A 73 25.82 -4.54 14.14
CA VAL A 73 26.63 -3.85 13.12
C VAL A 73 27.44 -4.86 12.33
N LYS A 74 27.39 -4.74 11.01
CA LYS A 74 28.36 -5.35 10.10
C LYS A 74 29.29 -4.26 9.62
N LYS A 75 30.53 -4.29 10.09
CA LYS A 75 31.56 -3.32 9.70
C LYS A 75 31.96 -3.53 8.24
N GLY A 76 32.07 -2.45 7.48
CA GLY A 76 32.57 -2.44 6.11
C GLY A 76 34.08 -2.58 6.00
N ALA A 77 34.54 -2.81 4.78
CA ALA A 77 35.96 -2.69 4.46
C ALA A 77 36.33 -1.20 4.29
N GLU A 78 37.45 -0.80 4.87
CA GLU A 78 38.01 0.54 4.65
C GLU A 78 38.67 0.63 3.28
N THR A 79 38.47 1.75 2.60
CA THR A 79 39.06 1.99 1.28
C THR A 79 39.29 3.48 1.04
N THR A 80 40.30 3.84 0.25
CA THR A 80 40.47 5.21 -0.26
C THR A 80 39.56 5.51 -1.45
N GLU A 81 38.99 4.45 -2.06
CA GLU A 81 38.15 4.51 -3.26
C GLU A 81 36.66 4.62 -2.90
N ILE A 82 35.77 4.07 -3.75
CA ILE A 82 34.34 3.98 -3.50
C ILE A 82 34.09 2.87 -2.46
N PRO A 83 33.51 3.18 -1.29
CA PRO A 83 33.20 2.17 -0.29
C PRO A 83 32.09 1.23 -0.77
N VAL A 84 32.19 -0.04 -0.38
CA VAL A 84 31.20 -1.07 -0.68
C VAL A 84 30.49 -1.47 0.61
N GLU A 85 29.17 -1.54 0.53
CA GLU A 85 28.32 -1.96 1.63
C GLU A 85 28.46 -3.47 1.92
N PRO A 86 28.52 -3.89 3.20
CA PRO A 86 28.47 -5.29 3.60
C PRO A 86 27.17 -5.98 3.16
N THR A 87 27.28 -7.22 2.70
CA THR A 87 26.10 -8.03 2.38
C THR A 87 25.46 -8.60 3.65
N ALA A 88 24.15 -8.44 3.81
CA ALA A 88 23.37 -9.12 4.85
C ALA A 88 23.28 -10.64 4.59
N MET A 89 23.29 -11.45 5.65
CA MET A 89 23.13 -12.90 5.56
C MET A 89 21.70 -13.27 5.18
N ILE A 90 21.53 -13.99 4.07
CA ILE A 90 20.20 -14.39 3.58
C ILE A 90 19.98 -15.88 3.88
N GLY A 91 19.39 -16.18 5.04
CA GLY A 91 18.78 -17.49 5.34
C GLY A 91 17.28 -17.55 5.01
N ASP A 92 16.73 -18.73 4.74
CA ASP A 92 15.26 -18.96 4.67
C ASP A 92 14.79 -19.52 6.02
N ILE A 93 14.27 -18.65 6.88
CA ILE A 93 13.86 -19.00 8.25
C ILE A 93 12.78 -20.09 8.21
N ARG A 94 11.88 -20.02 7.22
CA ARG A 94 10.75 -20.96 7.07
C ARG A 94 11.21 -22.35 6.64
N LYS A 95 12.43 -22.48 6.12
CA LYS A 95 13.10 -23.76 5.82
C LYS A 95 14.07 -24.19 6.91
N GLY A 96 14.08 -23.52 8.06
CA GLY A 96 14.91 -23.87 9.21
C GLY A 96 16.30 -23.24 9.23
N ALA A 97 16.54 -22.16 8.48
CA ALA A 97 17.79 -21.41 8.62
C ALA A 97 17.94 -20.88 10.06
N THR A 98 19.16 -20.98 10.61
CA THR A 98 19.47 -20.52 11.97
C THR A 98 20.01 -19.10 12.03
N LEU A 99 20.27 -18.47 10.88
CA LEU A 99 20.76 -17.10 10.77
C LEU A 99 20.13 -16.42 9.56
N HIS A 100 19.57 -15.23 9.77
CA HIS A 100 19.08 -14.35 8.72
C HIS A 100 19.22 -12.91 9.20
N GLU A 101 19.52 -11.98 8.29
CA GLU A 101 19.70 -10.58 8.62
C GLU A 101 18.83 -9.72 7.72
N MET A 102 18.06 -8.82 8.33
CA MET A 102 17.32 -7.78 7.62
C MET A 102 18.07 -6.44 7.76
N PRO A 103 18.49 -5.82 6.65
CA PRO A 103 19.05 -4.47 6.64
C PRO A 103 18.11 -3.44 7.29
N LEU A 104 18.64 -2.64 8.22
CA LEU A 104 17.94 -1.49 8.81
C LEU A 104 18.51 -0.18 8.27
N TYR A 105 19.81 0.05 8.45
CA TYR A 105 20.48 1.30 8.08
C TYR A 105 21.85 1.06 7.50
N SER A 106 22.27 1.93 6.60
CA SER A 106 23.64 1.99 6.12
C SER A 106 24.29 3.27 6.59
N VAL A 107 25.46 3.15 7.21
CA VAL A 107 26.20 4.26 7.81
C VAL A 107 27.45 4.48 6.96
N GLU A 108 27.47 5.56 6.17
CA GLU A 108 28.62 5.94 5.35
C GLU A 108 29.59 6.82 6.16
N TYR A 109 30.87 6.52 6.07
CA TYR A 109 31.97 7.29 6.66
C TYR A 109 32.83 7.89 5.56
N ASN A 110 33.29 9.11 5.79
CA ASN A 110 34.32 9.76 4.99
C ASN A 110 35.31 10.46 5.93
N GLY A 111 36.41 9.78 6.23
CA GLY A 111 37.31 10.15 7.33
C GLY A 111 36.82 9.60 8.68
N ILE A 112 36.99 10.39 9.74
CA ILE A 112 36.79 9.94 11.13
C ILE A 112 35.30 9.84 11.49
N THR A 113 34.46 10.71 10.93
CA THR A 113 33.06 10.89 11.33
C THR A 113 32.08 10.25 10.34
N VAL A 114 30.87 9.98 10.82
CA VAL A 114 29.74 9.58 9.97
C VAL A 114 29.42 10.72 8.99
N LYS A 115 29.29 10.37 7.71
CA LYS A 115 28.88 11.27 6.62
C LYS A 115 27.36 11.24 6.44
N GLU A 116 26.78 10.04 6.35
CA GLU A 116 25.37 9.86 6.02
C GLU A 116 24.83 8.56 6.62
N ILE A 117 23.53 8.53 6.93
CA ILE A 117 22.81 7.33 7.34
C ILE A 117 21.59 7.16 6.43
N VAL A 118 21.49 6.03 5.74
CA VAL A 118 20.42 5.73 4.77
C VAL A 118 19.58 4.56 5.26
N SER A 119 18.25 4.70 5.26
CA SER A 119 17.33 3.60 5.61
C SER A 119 17.35 2.50 4.54
N ARG A 120 17.31 1.24 4.97
CA ARG A 120 17.32 0.05 4.11
C ARG A 120 16.08 -0.83 4.25
N PHE A 121 15.11 -0.42 5.09
CA PHE A 121 13.82 -1.10 5.23
C PHE A 121 12.68 -0.24 4.68
N THR A 122 11.54 -0.88 4.50
CA THR A 122 10.29 -0.22 4.06
C THR A 122 9.26 -0.34 5.17
N GLU A 123 8.57 0.76 5.45
CA GLU A 123 7.43 0.74 6.37
C GLU A 123 6.24 0.02 5.72
N ILE A 124 5.61 -0.87 6.48
CA ILE A 124 4.35 -1.51 6.07
C ILE A 124 3.21 -0.63 6.58
N ALA A 125 2.18 -0.41 5.74
CA ALA A 125 0.99 0.34 6.12
C ALA A 125 0.29 -0.36 7.31
N ASP A 126 -0.08 0.43 8.34
CA ASP A 126 -0.86 -0.12 9.45
C ASP A 126 -2.30 -0.40 9.02
N LEU A 127 -2.99 -1.29 9.75
CA LEU A 127 -4.36 -1.70 9.42
C LEU A 127 -5.36 -0.53 9.42
N ARG A 128 -5.09 0.54 10.16
CA ARG A 128 -5.95 1.73 10.16
C ARG A 128 -5.77 2.51 8.86
N MET A 129 -4.53 2.69 8.39
CA MET A 129 -4.27 3.30 7.07
C MET A 129 -4.93 2.48 5.95
N VAL A 130 -4.84 1.15 6.00
CA VAL A 130 -5.52 0.27 5.04
C VAL A 130 -7.04 0.45 5.10
N ARG A 131 -7.63 0.54 6.29
CA ARG A 131 -9.06 0.79 6.45
C ARG A 131 -9.48 2.15 5.89
N GLU A 132 -8.74 3.21 6.19
CA GLU A 132 -8.99 4.56 5.67
C GLU A 132 -8.90 4.60 4.14
N GLU A 133 -7.96 3.84 3.56
CA GLU A 133 -7.84 3.68 2.10
C GLU A 133 -9.06 2.98 1.50
N ILE A 134 -9.52 1.89 2.12
CA ILE A 134 -10.74 1.18 1.70
C ILE A 134 -11.97 2.08 1.78
N ASP A 135 -12.13 2.82 2.89
CA ASP A 135 -13.25 3.75 3.08
C ASP A 135 -13.21 4.88 2.03
N ARG A 136 -12.03 5.39 1.69
CA ARG A 136 -11.85 6.38 0.62
C ARG A 136 -12.22 5.81 -0.74
N LEU A 137 -11.76 4.61 -1.07
CA LEU A 137 -12.09 3.94 -2.33
C LEU A 137 -13.60 3.68 -2.45
N ASN A 138 -14.23 3.19 -1.39
CA ASN A 138 -15.67 2.98 -1.33
C ASN A 138 -16.45 4.29 -1.50
N SER A 139 -15.99 5.38 -0.86
CA SER A 139 -16.60 6.70 -1.00
C SER A 139 -16.48 7.25 -2.42
N ASN A 140 -15.30 7.08 -3.03
CA ASN A 140 -15.08 7.46 -4.42
C ASN A 140 -15.97 6.67 -5.38
N LEU A 141 -16.16 5.37 -5.13
CA LEU A 141 -17.05 4.53 -5.92
C LEU A 141 -18.54 4.90 -5.72
N GLY A 142 -18.94 5.20 -4.48
CA GLY A 142 -20.33 5.44 -4.07
C GLY A 142 -21.03 6.63 -4.74
N GLY A 143 -20.30 7.44 -5.51
CA GLY A 143 -20.88 8.52 -6.31
C GLY A 143 -20.68 8.38 -7.82
N LEU A 144 -19.99 7.34 -8.31
CA LEU A 144 -19.69 7.20 -9.74
C LEU A 144 -20.81 6.53 -10.52
N ILE A 145 -21.50 5.57 -9.92
CA ILE A 145 -22.60 4.85 -10.55
C ILE A 145 -23.83 4.96 -9.65
N SER A 146 -24.97 5.32 -10.25
CA SER A 146 -26.27 5.32 -9.58
C SER A 146 -27.22 4.43 -10.37
N THR A 147 -27.98 3.58 -9.70
CA THR A 147 -29.03 2.77 -10.33
C THR A 147 -30.39 3.17 -9.78
N GLU A 148 -31.42 3.15 -10.63
CA GLU A 148 -32.80 3.35 -10.19
C GLU A 148 -33.76 2.55 -11.06
N GLN A 149 -34.86 2.09 -10.46
CA GLN A 149 -35.99 1.57 -11.21
C GLN A 149 -36.98 2.70 -11.48
N ARG A 150 -37.43 2.82 -12.73
CA ARG A 150 -38.41 3.83 -13.13
C ARG A 150 -39.51 3.18 -13.94
N THR A 151 -40.76 3.47 -13.57
CA THR A 151 -41.91 3.19 -14.44
C THR A 151 -41.97 4.28 -15.50
N VAL A 152 -41.94 3.89 -16.76
CA VAL A 152 -42.01 4.80 -17.91
C VAL A 152 -43.18 4.43 -18.79
N THR A 153 -43.72 5.41 -19.51
CA THR A 153 -44.76 5.18 -20.51
C THR A 153 -44.12 5.26 -21.90
N PHE A 154 -44.24 4.19 -22.65
CA PHE A 154 -43.86 4.15 -24.06
C PHE A 154 -45.05 4.60 -24.91
N THR A 155 -44.81 5.54 -25.82
CA THR A 155 -45.83 6.04 -26.77
C THR A 155 -46.01 5.08 -27.95
N SER A 156 -44.94 4.38 -28.31
CA SER A 156 -44.88 3.32 -29.32
C SER A 156 -43.73 2.40 -28.94
N ASP A 157 -42.62 2.45 -29.69
CA ASP A 157 -41.37 1.74 -29.44
C ASP A 157 -40.34 2.60 -28.71
N TRP A 158 -40.70 3.81 -28.27
CA TRP A 158 -39.79 4.72 -27.58
C TRP A 158 -40.39 5.45 -26.39
N CYS A 159 -39.53 5.87 -25.46
CA CYS A 159 -39.83 6.79 -24.38
C CYS A 159 -38.71 7.80 -24.17
N HIS A 160 -39.00 8.93 -23.53
CA HIS A 160 -38.00 9.93 -23.14
C HIS A 160 -37.66 9.82 -21.65
N ILE A 161 -36.38 9.89 -21.31
CA ILE A 161 -35.85 9.88 -19.95
C ILE A 161 -35.04 11.16 -19.75
N ASN A 162 -35.51 12.02 -18.85
CA ASN A 162 -34.81 13.26 -18.49
C ASN A 162 -33.47 12.98 -17.82
N ASP A 163 -32.52 13.91 -17.97
CA ASP A 163 -31.24 13.89 -17.27
C ASP A 163 -31.40 13.78 -15.74
N LYS A 164 -30.45 13.08 -15.11
CA LYS A 164 -30.32 13.01 -13.66
C LYS A 164 -29.24 13.98 -13.21
N ASN A 165 -29.51 14.79 -12.18
CA ASN A 165 -28.62 15.87 -11.77
C ASN A 165 -27.19 15.38 -11.49
N GLY A 166 -26.22 15.80 -12.31
CA GLY A 166 -24.81 15.39 -12.20
C GLY A 166 -24.49 13.99 -12.75
N TYR A 167 -25.40 13.35 -13.47
CA TYR A 167 -25.21 12.03 -14.06
C TYR A 167 -25.68 11.95 -15.52
N ILE A 168 -25.02 11.08 -16.29
CA ILE A 168 -25.38 10.69 -17.64
C ILE A 168 -25.97 9.26 -17.64
N LEU A 169 -26.93 8.99 -18.52
CA LEU A 169 -27.46 7.63 -18.67
C LEU A 169 -26.44 6.77 -19.41
N LEU A 170 -25.94 5.73 -18.76
CA LEU A 170 -24.99 4.79 -19.34
C LEU A 170 -25.69 3.58 -19.96
N ASN A 171 -26.73 3.08 -19.29
CA ASN A 171 -27.41 1.87 -19.72
C ASN A 171 -28.85 1.81 -19.19
N VAL A 172 -29.67 1.00 -19.84
CA VAL A 172 -31.07 0.71 -19.49
C VAL A 172 -31.29 -0.78 -19.67
N PHE A 173 -31.72 -1.45 -18.60
CA PHE A 173 -31.98 -2.88 -18.57
C PHE A 173 -33.45 -3.16 -18.25
N ALA A 174 -33.93 -4.29 -18.78
CA ALA A 174 -35.25 -4.89 -18.53
C ALA A 174 -36.46 -4.04 -18.95
N VAL A 175 -37.43 -4.70 -19.56
CA VAL A 175 -38.78 -4.20 -19.77
C VAL A 175 -39.69 -5.28 -19.19
N GLN A 176 -40.25 -5.07 -18.01
CA GLN A 176 -40.97 -6.13 -17.30
C GLN A 176 -42.40 -6.31 -17.86
N ASP A 177 -42.52 -7.01 -18.98
CA ASP A 177 -43.74 -7.71 -19.45
C ASP A 177 -43.37 -8.68 -20.61
N GLY A 178 -43.27 -9.99 -20.36
CA GLY A 178 -43.24 -11.00 -21.43
C GLY A 178 -41.97 -11.17 -22.30
N THR A 179 -41.94 -12.30 -23.01
CA THR A 179 -40.72 -13.03 -23.42
C THR A 179 -39.91 -12.45 -24.60
N ASN A 180 -40.23 -11.26 -25.12
CA ASN A 180 -39.51 -10.68 -26.28
C ASN A 180 -39.29 -9.15 -26.19
N ASN A 181 -39.50 -8.55 -25.02
CA ASN A 181 -39.33 -7.12 -24.84
C ASN A 181 -37.90 -6.77 -24.42
N TYR A 182 -37.22 -5.93 -25.20
CA TYR A 182 -35.82 -5.53 -24.94
C TYR A 182 -35.55 -4.11 -25.40
N VAL A 183 -34.59 -3.45 -24.76
CA VAL A 183 -34.08 -2.14 -25.19
C VAL A 183 -33.20 -2.34 -26.42
N LYS A 184 -33.51 -1.64 -27.51
CA LYS A 184 -32.75 -1.66 -28.78
C LYS A 184 -31.60 -0.67 -28.76
N SER A 185 -31.84 0.54 -28.26
CA SER A 185 -30.82 1.60 -28.22
C SER A 185 -31.19 2.71 -27.25
N ILE A 186 -30.18 3.52 -26.92
CA ILE A 186 -30.30 4.75 -26.14
C ILE A 186 -29.63 5.84 -26.96
N GLN A 187 -30.31 6.95 -27.17
CA GLN A 187 -29.82 8.09 -27.94
C GLN A 187 -29.93 9.36 -27.10
N ARG A 188 -28.82 10.08 -26.94
CA ARG A 188 -28.83 11.39 -26.28
C ARG A 188 -29.52 12.40 -27.19
N VAL A 189 -30.43 13.20 -26.66
CA VAL A 189 -31.04 14.30 -27.41
C VAL A 189 -30.33 15.62 -27.14
N SER A 190 -30.49 16.60 -28.04
CA SER A 190 -29.79 17.90 -27.95
C SER A 190 -30.10 18.68 -26.66
N TYR A 191 -31.23 18.41 -26.00
CA TYR A 191 -31.60 19.07 -24.75
C TYR A 191 -32.27 18.09 -23.77
N GLY A 192 -31.67 17.92 -22.59
CA GLY A 192 -32.35 17.50 -21.36
C GLY A 192 -32.61 16.02 -21.11
N GLY A 193 -32.06 15.10 -21.90
CA GLY A 193 -32.22 13.66 -21.62
C GLY A 193 -31.84 12.71 -22.74
N TYR A 194 -32.49 11.55 -22.73
CA TYR A 194 -32.24 10.42 -23.61
C TYR A 194 -33.55 9.86 -24.17
N THR A 195 -33.54 9.51 -25.45
CA THR A 195 -34.56 8.67 -26.06
C THR A 195 -34.15 7.22 -25.92
N VAL A 196 -35.00 6.41 -25.29
CA VAL A 196 -34.82 4.96 -25.18
C VAL A 196 -35.77 4.31 -26.19
N ILE A 197 -35.22 3.46 -27.07
CA ILE A 197 -35.97 2.71 -28.07
C ILE A 197 -35.98 1.24 -27.64
N ALA A 198 -37.14 0.60 -27.64
CA ALA A 198 -37.33 -0.78 -27.21
C ALA A 198 -38.26 -1.56 -28.16
N ASN A 199 -38.24 -2.88 -28.08
CA ASN A 199 -39.24 -3.74 -28.71
C ASN A 199 -40.43 -3.87 -27.75
N VAL A 200 -41.36 -2.92 -27.81
CA VAL A 200 -42.54 -2.87 -26.94
C VAL A 200 -43.70 -2.23 -27.68
N ASN A 201 -44.93 -2.50 -27.21
CA ASN A 201 -46.10 -1.73 -27.60
C ASN A 201 -46.25 -0.51 -26.69
N SER A 202 -47.12 0.43 -27.07
CA SER A 202 -47.48 1.55 -26.19
C SER A 202 -48.05 1.04 -24.87
N GLY A 203 -47.57 1.60 -23.75
CA GLY A 203 -47.90 1.07 -22.43
C GLY A 203 -46.90 1.47 -21.36
N GLN A 204 -47.16 1.06 -20.12
CA GLN A 204 -46.28 1.30 -18.99
C GLN A 204 -45.36 0.10 -18.74
N TYR A 205 -44.07 0.37 -18.56
CA TYR A 205 -43.07 -0.66 -18.26
C TYR A 205 -42.09 -0.16 -17.22
N VAL A 206 -41.51 -1.09 -16.46
CA VAL A 206 -40.44 -0.81 -15.51
C VAL A 206 -39.09 -0.99 -16.19
N LEU A 207 -38.25 0.04 -16.12
CA LEU A 207 -36.86 0.03 -16.58
C LEU A 207 -35.89 0.13 -15.41
N TRP A 208 -34.77 -0.57 -15.49
CA TRP A 208 -33.59 -0.33 -14.65
C TRP A 208 -32.64 0.63 -15.35
N LEU A 209 -32.47 1.82 -14.80
CA LEU A 209 -31.59 2.85 -15.33
C LEU A 209 -30.24 2.80 -14.62
N VAL A 210 -29.15 2.77 -15.38
CA VAL A 210 -27.79 2.86 -14.86
C VAL A 210 -27.20 4.21 -15.29
N TRP A 211 -26.88 5.01 -14.29
CA TRP A 211 -26.37 6.36 -14.41
C TRP A 211 -24.89 6.39 -14.05
N GLY A 212 -24.09 7.12 -14.82
CA GLY A 212 -22.68 7.40 -14.55
C GLY A 212 -22.51 8.86 -14.18
N LYS A 213 -21.67 9.18 -13.19
CA LYS A 213 -21.40 10.56 -12.82
C LYS A 213 -20.82 11.31 -14.02
N ALA A 214 -21.37 12.49 -14.32
CA ALA A 214 -20.80 13.36 -15.33
C ALA A 214 -19.41 13.81 -14.86
N MET A 215 -18.37 13.54 -15.65
CA MET A 215 -17.01 14.04 -15.44
C MET A 215 -16.82 15.42 -16.05
#